data_AF-A0A1Y1K3E6-F1
#
_entry.id   AF-A0A1Y1K3E6-F1
#
_cell.length_a   1.000
_cell.length_b   1.000
_cell.length_c   1.000
_cell.angle_alpha   90.00
_cell.angle_beta   90.00
_cell.angle_gamma   90.00
#
_symmetry.space_group_name_H-M   'P 1'
#
loop_
_entity.id
_entity.type
_entity.pdbx_description
1 polymer ?
#
loop_
_entity_poly.entity_id
_entity_poly.type
_entity_poly.pdbx_seq_one_letter_code
_entity_poly.pdbx_strand_id
1 'polypeptide(L)'
;LTAYAKGQSLAWDCTCVDTLSQTNIKSTSIRAGAAAEEACSKKHNKYRDLKKDYIFMGLAFETLGPWCKESRDFLNKIGKSLIAESGDKRAKQFLFQRISLAIQRGNSACILGTLPTEKQFDEIFLL
;
A
#
# COMPACT_ATOMS: atom_id res chain seq x y z
N LEU A 1 4.75 19.75 -16.32
CA LEU A 1 4.92 18.82 -15.18
C LEU A 1 5.95 19.41 -14.24
N THR A 2 5.58 19.74 -13.00
CA THR A 2 6.55 20.23 -12.01
C THR A 2 7.43 19.05 -11.55
N ALA A 3 8.74 19.26 -11.47
CA ALA A 3 9.67 18.23 -11.00
C ALA A 3 9.40 17.91 -9.52
N TYR A 4 9.48 16.63 -9.15
CA TYR A 4 9.35 16.17 -7.77
C TYR A 4 10.68 16.36 -7.03
N ALA A 5 11.76 15.80 -7.58
CA ALA A 5 13.10 15.94 -7.04
C ALA A 5 14.14 15.79 -8.15
N LYS A 6 15.28 16.47 -8.03
CA LYS A 6 16.40 16.40 -8.99
C LYS A 6 15.99 16.68 -10.46
N GLY A 7 15.00 17.53 -10.67
CA GLY A 7 14.49 17.83 -12.02
C GLY A 7 13.64 16.72 -12.64
N GLN A 8 13.41 15.60 -11.95
CA GLN A 8 12.62 14.47 -12.43
C GLN A 8 11.22 14.44 -11.83
N SER A 9 10.24 13.99 -12.61
CA SER A 9 8.89 13.70 -12.12
C SER A 9 8.85 12.38 -11.34
N LEU A 10 7.93 12.31 -10.38
CA LEU A 10 7.65 11.09 -9.64
C LEU A 10 6.65 10.23 -10.43
N ALA A 11 6.96 8.94 -10.54
CA ALA A 11 6.01 7.91 -10.93
C ALA A 11 5.88 6.90 -9.79
N TRP A 12 4.68 6.41 -9.55
CA TRP A 12 4.42 5.43 -8.49
C TRP A 12 3.42 4.38 -8.98
N ASP A 13 3.57 3.16 -8.50
CA ASP A 13 2.58 2.10 -8.68
C ASP A 13 2.27 1.47 -7.32
N CYS A 14 1.00 1.18 -7.08
CA CYS A 14 0.50 0.65 -5.83
C CYS A 14 0.06 -0.80 -5.98
N THR A 15 0.34 -1.62 -4.98
CA THR A 15 -0.12 -3.01 -4.92
C THR A 15 -0.40 -3.44 -3.49
N CYS A 16 -1.50 -4.15 -3.28
CA CYS A 16 -1.79 -4.86 -2.05
C CYS A 16 -1.77 -6.36 -2.36
N VAL A 17 -0.93 -7.12 -1.66
CA VAL A 17 -0.77 -8.56 -1.85
C VAL A 17 -1.39 -9.33 -0.69
N ASP A 18 -1.96 -10.48 -1.00
CA ASP A 18 -2.55 -11.37 0.01
C ASP A 18 -1.44 -12.01 0.86
N THR A 19 -1.40 -11.65 2.15
CA THR A 19 -0.48 -12.20 3.15
C THR A 19 -0.62 -13.71 3.30
N LEU A 20 -1.83 -14.25 3.15
CA LEU A 20 -2.17 -15.64 3.43
C LEU A 20 -2.24 -16.53 2.18
N SER A 21 -2.01 -15.96 1.00
CA SER A 21 -1.97 -16.73 -0.25
C SER A 21 -0.93 -17.84 -0.19
N GLN A 22 -1.21 -18.96 -0.86
CA GLN A 22 -0.34 -20.15 -0.86
C GLN A 22 1.10 -19.85 -1.33
N THR A 23 1.27 -18.87 -2.22
CA THR A 23 2.58 -18.45 -2.72
C THR A 23 3.37 -17.61 -1.71
N ASN A 24 2.68 -16.90 -0.81
CA ASN A 24 3.31 -15.95 0.12
C ASN A 24 3.46 -16.54 1.54
N ILE A 25 2.59 -17.48 1.95
CA ILE A 25 2.49 -17.95 3.35
C ILE A 25 3.81 -18.46 3.94
N LYS A 26 4.66 -19.08 3.12
CA LYS A 26 5.97 -19.58 3.55
C LYS A 26 6.89 -18.47 4.03
N SER A 27 6.86 -17.30 3.39
CA SER A 27 7.73 -16.18 3.75
C SER A 27 7.06 -15.25 4.76
N THR A 28 5.75 -15.03 4.65
CA THR A 28 4.99 -14.13 5.53
C THR A 28 4.80 -14.69 6.93
N SER A 29 4.74 -16.02 7.10
CA SER A 29 4.69 -16.67 8.42
C SER A 29 5.97 -16.48 9.24
N ILE A 30 7.11 -16.26 8.58
CA ILE A 30 8.42 -16.08 9.24
C ILE A 30 8.72 -14.59 9.43
N ARG A 31 8.38 -13.77 8.43
CA ARG A 31 8.70 -12.34 8.43
C ARG A 31 7.51 -11.52 7.94
N ALA A 32 6.94 -10.72 8.84
CA ALA A 32 5.93 -9.74 8.50
C ALA A 32 6.44 -8.79 7.39
N GLY A 33 5.62 -8.57 6.36
CA GLY A 33 5.98 -7.71 5.23
C GLY A 33 6.82 -8.40 4.15
N ALA A 34 7.14 -9.69 4.28
CA ALA A 34 7.93 -10.40 3.28
C ALA A 34 7.31 -10.35 1.87
N ALA A 35 5.99 -10.50 1.76
CA ALA A 35 5.31 -10.44 0.48
C ALA A 35 5.24 -9.01 -0.05
N ALA A 36 5.06 -8.02 0.82
CA ALA A 36 5.11 -6.62 0.42
C ALA A 36 6.49 -6.23 -0.15
N GLU A 37 7.60 -6.65 0.49
CA GLU A 37 8.96 -6.38 0.00
C GLU A 37 9.23 -7.04 -1.37
N GLU A 38 8.77 -8.28 -1.54
CA GLU A 38 8.89 -8.98 -2.82
C GLU A 38 8.05 -8.30 -3.91
N ALA A 39 6.81 -7.93 -3.60
CA ALA A 39 5.93 -7.22 -4.52
C ALA A 39 6.51 -5.87 -4.95
N CYS A 40 7.10 -5.12 -4.02
CA CYS A 40 7.83 -3.89 -4.31
C CYS A 40 8.98 -4.14 -5.30
N SER A 41 9.81 -5.15 -5.04
CA SER A 41 10.91 -5.54 -5.92
C SER A 41 10.42 -5.93 -7.32
N LYS A 42 9.31 -6.66 -7.42
CA LYS A 42 8.67 -7.01 -8.69
C LYS A 42 8.20 -5.78 -9.46
N LYS A 43 7.62 -4.76 -8.80
CA LYS A 43 7.25 -3.48 -9.45
C LYS A 43 8.48 -2.76 -9.98
N HIS A 44 9.56 -2.71 -9.20
CA HIS A 44 10.83 -2.13 -9.62
C HIS A 44 11.42 -2.81 -10.85
N ASN A 45 11.29 -4.13 -10.97
CA ASN A 45 11.71 -4.88 -12.15
C ASN A 45 10.78 -4.63 -13.35
N LYS A 46 9.46 -4.60 -13.12
CA LYS A 46 8.45 -4.33 -14.15
C LYS A 46 8.65 -2.97 -14.83
N TYR A 47 8.96 -1.93 -14.04
CA TYR A 47 9.13 -0.57 -14.54
C TYR A 47 10.60 -0.15 -14.65
N ARG A 48 11.51 -1.10 -14.92
CA ARG A 48 12.94 -0.81 -15.03
C ARG A 48 13.24 0.27 -16.07
N ASP A 49 12.57 0.26 -17.22
CA ASP A 49 12.79 1.24 -18.28
C ASP A 49 12.26 2.63 -17.91
N LEU A 50 11.14 2.71 -17.19
CA LEU A 50 10.55 3.98 -16.73
C LEU A 50 11.50 4.76 -15.81
N LYS A 51 12.36 4.05 -15.07
CA LYS A 51 13.35 4.66 -14.15
C LYS A 51 14.44 5.46 -14.83
N LYS A 52 14.58 5.37 -16.16
CA LYS A 52 15.52 6.19 -16.93
C LYS A 52 15.12 7.67 -16.85
N ASP A 53 13.82 7.93 -16.93
CA ASP A 53 13.27 9.28 -17.03
C ASP A 53 12.57 9.75 -15.74
N TYR A 54 12.11 8.81 -14.90
CA TYR A 54 11.32 9.09 -13.71
C TYR A 54 11.94 8.57 -12.41
N ILE A 55 11.67 9.26 -11.31
CA ILE A 55 11.85 8.69 -9.98
C ILE A 55 10.67 7.74 -9.74
N PHE A 56 10.95 6.44 -9.72
CA PHE A 56 9.91 5.43 -9.49
C PHE A 56 9.85 5.00 -8.01
N MET A 57 8.63 4.90 -7.46
CA MET A 57 8.35 4.34 -6.12
C MET A 57 7.38 3.16 -6.22
N GLY A 58 7.76 2.01 -5.64
CA GLY A 58 6.90 0.84 -5.53
C GLY A 58 6.15 0.83 -4.20
N LEU A 59 4.87 1.21 -4.21
CA LEU A 59 4.06 1.18 -3.00
C LEU A 59 3.43 -0.21 -2.82
N ALA A 60 4.04 -1.04 -1.99
CA ALA A 60 3.55 -2.39 -1.71
C ALA A 60 3.07 -2.55 -0.25
N PHE A 61 1.95 -3.24 -0.12
CA PHE A 61 1.22 -3.50 1.11
C PHE A 61 0.78 -4.96 1.18
N GLU A 62 0.61 -5.47 2.39
CA GLU A 62 0.02 -6.77 2.67
C GLU A 62 -1.40 -6.60 3.22
N THR A 63 -2.30 -7.54 2.91
CA THR A 63 -3.71 -7.50 3.33
C THR A 63 -3.89 -7.47 4.85
N LEU A 64 -2.96 -8.07 5.61
CA LEU A 64 -2.96 -8.04 7.08
C LEU A 64 -2.24 -6.81 7.68
N GLY A 65 -1.78 -5.87 6.85
CA GLY A 65 -1.29 -4.57 7.30
C GLY A 65 0.22 -4.30 7.23
N PRO A 66 1.15 -5.25 7.04
CA PRO A 66 2.56 -4.93 6.80
C PRO A 66 2.80 -4.15 5.50
N TRP A 67 3.74 -3.19 5.53
CA TRP A 67 4.08 -2.35 4.38
C TRP A 67 5.56 -2.56 4.05
N CYS A 68 5.92 -2.55 2.76
CA CYS A 68 7.33 -2.58 2.39
C CYS A 68 8.06 -1.34 2.93
N LYS A 69 9.39 -1.45 3.09
CA LYS A 69 10.22 -0.36 3.61
C LYS A 69 10.12 0.90 2.75
N GLU A 70 10.11 0.76 1.43
CA GLU A 70 10.01 1.89 0.51
C GLU A 70 8.69 2.65 0.69
N SER A 71 7.54 1.95 0.75
CA SER A 71 6.23 2.56 1.05
C SER A 71 6.28 3.38 2.34
N ARG A 72 6.82 2.80 3.41
CA ARG A 72 6.90 3.46 4.73
C ARG A 72 7.77 4.72 4.65
N ASP A 73 8.96 4.62 4.07
CA ASP A 73 9.89 5.74 3.97
C ASP A 73 9.33 6.87 3.11
N PHE A 74 8.73 6.52 1.97
CA PHE A 74 8.13 7.48 1.05
C PHE A 74 6.92 8.19 1.68
N LEU A 75 5.96 7.44 2.26
CA LEU A 75 4.78 8.02 2.90
C LEU A 75 5.13 8.81 4.17
N ASN A 76 6.21 8.45 4.87
CA ASN A 76 6.74 9.26 5.97
C ASN A 76 7.24 10.62 5.48
N LYS A 77 7.92 10.68 4.32
CA LYS A 77 8.36 11.95 3.72
C LYS A 77 7.16 12.80 3.32
N ILE A 78 6.19 12.22 2.61
CA ILE A 78 4.95 12.91 2.23
C ILE A 78 4.21 13.43 3.47
N GLY A 79 4.08 12.62 4.51
CA GLY A 79 3.44 13.03 5.76
C GLY A 79 4.14 14.22 6.44
N LYS A 80 5.48 14.28 6.42
CA LYS A 80 6.22 15.44 6.93
C LYS A 80 5.99 16.69 6.09
N SER A 81 5.99 16.57 4.76
CA SER A 81 5.67 17.67 3.85
C SER A 81 4.25 18.19 4.05
N LEU A 82 3.27 17.29 4.25
CA LEU A 82 1.88 17.67 4.56
C LEU A 82 1.77 18.47 5.86
N ILE A 83 2.52 18.11 6.90
CA ILE A 83 2.54 18.88 8.15
C ILE A 83 3.13 20.27 7.90
N ALA A 84 4.25 20.35 7.16
CA ALA A 84 4.90 21.63 6.88
C ALA A 84 4.02 22.59 6.07
N GLU A 85 3.30 22.05 5.08
CA GLU A 85 2.43 22.85 4.21
C GLU A 85 1.11 23.25 4.88
N SER A 86 0.46 22.33 5.59
CA SER A 86 -0.86 22.59 6.19
C SER A 86 -0.80 23.23 7.57
N GLY A 87 0.34 23.17 8.26
CA GLY A 87 0.48 23.55 9.67
C GLY A 87 -0.17 22.57 10.67
N ASP A 88 -0.96 21.59 10.22
CA ASP A 88 -1.58 20.60 11.09
C ASP A 88 -0.60 19.47 11.43
N LYS A 89 -0.18 19.41 12.69
CA LYS A 89 0.70 18.37 13.23
C LYS A 89 0.11 16.96 13.08
N ARG A 90 -1.20 16.81 12.91
CA ARG A 90 -1.90 15.53 12.74
C ARG A 90 -2.04 15.09 11.29
N ALA A 91 -1.71 15.93 10.30
CA ALA A 91 -1.90 15.64 8.88
C ALA A 91 -1.26 14.30 8.45
N LYS A 92 -0.05 14.00 8.95
CA LYS A 92 0.60 12.71 8.73
C LYS A 92 -0.23 11.54 9.29
N GLN A 93 -0.72 11.64 10.51
CA GLN A 93 -1.52 10.57 11.12
C GLN A 93 -2.78 10.30 10.31
N PHE A 94 -3.48 11.35 9.88
CA PHE A 94 -4.66 11.22 9.03
C PHE A 94 -4.34 10.57 7.68
N LEU A 95 -3.19 10.89 7.05
CA LEU A 95 -2.75 10.22 5.83
C LEU A 95 -2.62 8.70 6.04
N PHE A 96 -1.88 8.29 7.07
CA PHE A 96 -1.66 6.86 7.35
C PHE A 96 -2.98 6.15 7.68
N GLN A 97 -3.84 6.76 8.50
CA GLN A 97 -5.16 6.22 8.82
C GLN A 97 -6.02 6.02 7.56
N ARG A 98 -6.06 7.00 6.66
CA ARG A 98 -6.84 6.90 5.41
C ARG A 98 -6.33 5.77 4.51
N ILE A 99 -5.00 5.59 4.41
CA ILE A 99 -4.41 4.50 3.64
C ILE A 99 -4.75 3.15 4.28
N SER A 100 -4.58 3.01 5.60
CA SER A 100 -4.94 1.78 6.31
C SER A 100 -6.41 1.40 6.13
N LEU A 101 -7.32 2.38 6.22
CA LEU A 101 -8.75 2.15 5.98
C LEU A 101 -9.03 1.75 4.52
N ALA A 102 -8.35 2.34 3.55
CA ALA A 102 -8.50 1.97 2.14
C ALA A 102 -8.06 0.51 1.90
N ILE A 103 -6.94 0.08 2.51
CA ILE A 103 -6.47 -1.31 2.44
C ILE A 103 -7.48 -2.26 3.07
N GLN A 104 -7.99 -1.96 4.26
CA GLN A 104 -8.97 -2.80 4.95
C GLN A 104 -10.29 -2.90 4.17
N ARG A 105 -10.78 -1.80 3.60
CA ARG A 105 -11.96 -1.81 2.72
C ARG A 105 -11.75 -2.68 1.49
N GLY A 106 -10.58 -2.57 0.84
CA GLY A 106 -10.22 -3.44 -0.28
C GLY A 106 -10.17 -4.91 0.11
N ASN A 107 -9.56 -5.23 1.25
CA ASN A 107 -9.49 -6.59 1.76
C ASN A 107 -10.89 -7.16 2.07
N SER A 108 -11.74 -6.38 2.74
CA SER A 108 -13.13 -6.75 3.01
C SER A 108 -13.91 -7.00 1.71
N ALA A 109 -13.78 -6.14 0.71
CA ALA A 109 -14.41 -6.33 -0.60
C ALA A 109 -13.93 -7.62 -1.28
N CYS A 110 -12.64 -7.94 -1.23
CA CYS A 110 -12.10 -9.19 -1.76
C CYS A 110 -12.71 -10.41 -1.05
N ILE A 111 -12.82 -10.40 0.28
CA ILE A 111 -13.41 -11.49 1.06
C ILE A 111 -14.90 -11.64 0.73
N LEU A 112 -15.66 -10.55 0.74
CA LEU A 112 -17.09 -10.56 0.41
C LEU A 112 -17.34 -11.06 -1.01
N GLY A 113 -16.44 -10.75 -1.96
CA GLY A 113 -16.50 -11.28 -3.32
C GLY A 113 -16.28 -12.79 -3.45
N THR A 114 -15.76 -13.46 -2.41
CA THR A 114 -15.67 -14.93 -2.36
C THR A 114 -16.90 -15.61 -1.81
N LEU A 115 -17.82 -14.85 -1.19
CA LEU A 115 -19.04 -15.43 -0.62
C LEU A 115 -20.05 -15.74 -1.73
N PRO A 116 -20.84 -16.82 -1.58
CA PRO A 116 -21.99 -17.06 -2.45
C PRO A 116 -22.95 -15.87 -2.38
N THR A 117 -23.50 -15.46 -3.53
CA THR A 117 -24.47 -14.35 -3.61
C THR A 117 -25.76 -14.63 -2.82
N GLU A 118 -26.02 -15.90 -2.49
CA GLU A 118 -27.19 -16.36 -1.76
C GLU A 118 -26.91 -16.53 -0.26
N LYS A 119 -26.89 -15.41 0.45
CA LYS A 119 -27.51 -15.19 1.77
C LYS A 119 -27.09 -13.81 2.24
N GLN A 120 -28.07 -12.92 2.27
CA GLN A 120 -27.95 -11.58 2.80
C GLN A 120 -27.60 -11.70 4.29
N PHE A 121 -26.34 -11.47 4.64
CA PHE A 121 -25.88 -11.43 6.04
C PHE A 121 -26.26 -10.10 6.68
N ASP A 122 -27.56 -9.79 6.69
CA ASP A 122 -28.10 -8.60 7.38
C ASP A 122 -27.82 -8.66 8.90
N GLU A 123 -27.47 -9.84 9.44
CA GLU A 123 -27.12 -10.06 10.84
C GLU A 123 -25.70 -9.60 11.23
N ILE A 124 -24.76 -9.46 10.28
CA ILE A 124 -23.37 -9.06 10.61
C ILE A 124 -23.27 -7.57 10.97
N PHE A 125 -24.24 -6.75 10.55
CA PHE A 125 -24.27 -5.31 10.82
C PHE A 125 -25.06 -4.92 12.08
N LEU A 126 -25.53 -5.89 12.88
CA LEU A 126 -26.33 -5.67 14.09
C LEU A 126 -25.57 -5.93 15.42
N LEU A 127 -24.25 -6.12 15.35
CA LEU A 127 -23.35 -6.17 16.52
C LEU A 127 -22.50 -4.89 16.60
#